data_AF-A0A2E9PPP4-F1
#
_entry.id   AF-A0A2E9PPP4-F1
#
_cell.length_a   1.000
_cell.length_b   1.000
_cell.length_c   1.000
_cell.angle_alpha   90.00
_cell.angle_beta   90.00
_cell.angle_gamma   90.00
#
_symmetry.space_group_name_H-M   'P 1'
#
loop_
_entity.id
_entity.type
_entity.pdbx_description
1 polymer ?
#
loop_
_entity_poly.entity_id
_entity_poly.type
_entity_poly.pdbx_seq_one_letter_code
_entity_poly.pdbx_strand_id
1 'polypeptide(L)'
;MSIRGVIFFFSSALLLLIIGMWINVEHDPEWTKYQKKYYKEHALKTEKEYAAATSEKEKESLGKELAFLKKPVYEVKQILLKGIALWSEGGNGDRVDRCMTCHLGINRVDSISEEQPFSSHPRWEVYLKNHPPETFGCVLCHEGQPRAVTDPEKAHGEVKHWLTPMNRGKLAQSSCIKCHEKNIELVGAEELWKGIKLFEELRCFGCHTTEGFGNDEHSIIAPDLTQIGTRVNITWLVEWLMMPKKFRPSTRMPDFILIKKEAVSIATYLWQNSEGFFPEMPREFDEDMIDEGYSIFESVGCLACHSDVEEDGKIHGPNLARIGEVLKYEWMVSWLLDPRAHSPKTSMPDLRLDNESAKLLAAYLTTLTSEGYKEETEEYKWLD
;
A
#
# COMPACT_ATOMS: atom_id res chain seq x y z
N MET A 1 -11.66 -39.85 -40.10
CA MET A 1 -11.52 -38.40 -39.84
C MET A 1 -10.08 -38.00 -40.13
N SER A 2 -9.85 -36.88 -40.82
CA SER A 2 -8.48 -36.37 -40.98
C SER A 2 -7.97 -35.86 -39.62
N ILE A 3 -6.66 -35.92 -39.40
CA ILE A 3 -6.02 -35.38 -38.19
C ILE A 3 -6.44 -33.92 -37.96
N ARG A 4 -6.57 -33.14 -39.04
CA ARG A 4 -7.09 -31.77 -39.01
C ARG A 4 -8.53 -31.66 -38.48
N GLY A 5 -9.41 -32.59 -38.85
CA GLY A 5 -10.79 -32.61 -38.36
C GLY A 5 -10.91 -32.99 -36.89
N VAL A 6 -10.02 -33.86 -36.39
CA VAL A 6 -9.94 -34.21 -34.96
C VAL A 6 -9.46 -33.00 -34.15
N ILE A 7 -8.39 -32.33 -34.59
CA ILE A 7 -7.86 -31.12 -33.95
C ILE A 7 -8.91 -30.01 -33.92
N PHE A 8 -9.63 -29.78 -35.03
CA PHE A 8 -10.69 -28.78 -35.10
C PHE A 8 -11.84 -29.08 -34.14
N PHE A 9 -12.27 -30.33 -34.01
CA PHE A 9 -13.33 -30.73 -33.08
C PHE A 9 -12.93 -30.49 -31.62
N PHE A 10 -11.73 -30.93 -31.21
CA PHE A 10 -11.27 -30.74 -29.83
C PHE A 10 -11.00 -29.27 -29.48
N SER A 11 -10.42 -28.48 -30.40
CA SER A 11 -10.23 -27.04 -30.20
C SER A 11 -11.57 -26.29 -30.10
N SER A 12 -12.56 -26.66 -30.91
CA SER A 12 -13.91 -26.08 -30.84
C SER A 12 -14.63 -26.43 -29.54
N ALA A 13 -14.52 -27.69 -29.07
CA ALA A 13 -15.08 -28.12 -27.80
C ALA A 13 -14.39 -27.41 -26.61
N LEU A 14 -13.07 -27.24 -26.65
CA LEU A 14 -12.33 -26.48 -25.65
C LEU A 14 -12.76 -25.00 -25.62
N LEU A 15 -12.94 -24.37 -26.78
CA LEU A 15 -13.43 -23.00 -26.87
C LEU A 15 -14.84 -22.85 -26.26
N LEU A 16 -15.76 -23.77 -26.55
CA LEU A 16 -17.10 -23.76 -25.97
C LEU A 16 -17.09 -23.96 -24.45
N LEU A 17 -16.20 -24.83 -23.94
CA LEU A 17 -16.00 -24.99 -22.50
C LEU A 17 -15.48 -23.71 -21.86
N ILE A 18 -14.46 -23.06 -22.46
CA ILE A 18 -13.92 -21.79 -21.97
C ILE A 18 -15.01 -20.71 -21.94
N ILE A 19 -15.81 -20.58 -23.01
CA ILE A 19 -16.94 -19.63 -23.07
C ILE A 19 -17.96 -19.96 -21.97
N GLY A 20 -18.31 -21.23 -21.77
CA GLY A 20 -19.22 -21.66 -20.72
C GLY A 20 -18.72 -21.32 -19.32
N MET A 21 -17.42 -21.52 -19.05
CA MET A 21 -16.80 -21.10 -17.78
C MET A 21 -16.82 -19.58 -17.61
N TRP A 22 -16.55 -18.82 -18.68
CA TRP A 22 -16.56 -17.35 -18.66
C TRP A 22 -17.95 -16.78 -18.37
N ILE A 23 -18.99 -17.35 -19.00
CA ILE A 23 -20.40 -17.00 -18.74
C ILE A 23 -20.77 -17.30 -17.28
N ASN A 24 -20.28 -18.41 -16.72
CA ASN A 24 -20.55 -18.77 -15.32
C ASN A 24 -19.92 -17.77 -14.34
N VAL A 25 -18.69 -17.33 -14.61
CA VAL A 25 -18.00 -16.29 -13.80
C VAL A 25 -18.72 -14.94 -13.88
N GLU A 26 -19.26 -14.58 -15.05
CA GLU A 26 -20.04 -13.35 -15.23
C GLU A 26 -21.40 -13.40 -14.51
N HIS A 27 -22.01 -14.59 -14.42
CA HIS A 27 -23.32 -14.78 -13.78
C HIS A 27 -23.27 -14.90 -12.25
N ASP A 28 -22.21 -15.45 -11.68
CA ASP A 28 -22.05 -15.55 -10.22
C ASP A 28 -20.66 -15.06 -9.76
N PRO A 29 -20.38 -13.75 -9.90
CA PRO A 29 -19.08 -13.22 -9.54
C PRO A 29 -18.83 -13.29 -8.04
N GLU A 30 -17.57 -13.48 -7.65
CA GLU A 30 -17.12 -13.73 -6.28
C GLU A 30 -17.67 -12.72 -5.25
N TRP A 31 -17.78 -11.44 -5.59
CA TRP A 31 -18.29 -10.42 -4.66
C TRP A 31 -19.74 -10.66 -4.22
N THR A 32 -20.56 -11.36 -5.02
CA THR A 32 -21.97 -11.62 -4.70
C THR A 32 -22.13 -12.45 -3.43
N LYS A 33 -21.14 -13.30 -3.10
CA LYS A 33 -21.16 -14.12 -1.87
C LYS A 33 -21.24 -13.25 -0.61
N TYR A 34 -20.54 -12.10 -0.61
CA TYR A 34 -20.56 -11.16 0.50
C TYR A 34 -21.93 -10.49 0.63
N GLN A 35 -22.53 -10.07 -0.49
CA GLN A 35 -23.86 -9.46 -0.45
C GLN A 35 -24.94 -10.46 -0.03
N LYS A 36 -24.92 -11.68 -0.57
CA LYS A 36 -25.81 -12.78 -0.16
C LYS A 36 -25.72 -13.03 1.35
N LYS A 37 -24.51 -13.08 1.91
CA LYS A 37 -24.28 -13.25 3.36
C LYS A 37 -24.80 -12.05 4.16
N TYR A 38 -24.44 -10.82 3.76
CA TYR A 38 -24.90 -9.59 4.42
C TYR A 38 -26.43 -9.49 4.49
N TYR A 39 -27.12 -9.61 3.34
CA TYR A 39 -28.58 -9.46 3.30
C TYR A 39 -29.30 -10.55 4.11
N LYS A 40 -28.74 -11.77 4.15
CA LYS A 40 -29.26 -12.85 5.00
C LYS A 40 -29.11 -12.52 6.48
N GLU A 41 -27.93 -12.09 6.92
CA GLU A 41 -27.68 -11.72 8.32
C GLU A 41 -28.51 -10.52 8.74
N HIS A 42 -28.60 -9.51 7.88
CA HIS A 42 -29.43 -8.33 8.12
C HIS A 42 -30.91 -8.72 8.24
N ALA A 43 -31.43 -9.53 7.32
CA ALA A 43 -32.82 -10.00 7.40
C ALA A 43 -33.09 -10.75 8.72
N LEU A 44 -32.19 -11.62 9.15
CA LEU A 44 -32.33 -12.35 10.42
C LEU A 44 -32.34 -11.42 11.64
N LYS A 45 -31.53 -10.36 11.62
CA LYS A 45 -31.52 -9.34 12.68
C LYS A 45 -32.83 -8.55 12.68
N THR A 46 -33.25 -8.05 11.52
CA THR A 46 -34.50 -7.30 11.34
C THR A 46 -35.73 -8.13 11.69
N GLU A 47 -35.75 -9.44 11.43
CA GLU A 47 -36.86 -10.33 11.83
C GLU A 47 -37.00 -10.41 13.36
N LYS A 48 -35.88 -10.47 14.09
CA LYS A 48 -35.89 -10.45 15.55
C LYS A 48 -36.38 -9.12 16.10
N GLU A 49 -35.93 -8.01 15.51
CA GLU A 49 -36.37 -6.66 15.87
C GLU A 49 -37.87 -6.47 15.58
N TYR A 50 -38.36 -6.93 14.43
CA TYR A 50 -39.77 -6.87 14.07
C TYR A 50 -40.65 -7.67 15.04
N ALA A 51 -40.20 -8.84 15.47
CA ALA A 51 -40.90 -9.67 16.45
C ALA A 51 -40.93 -9.03 17.85
N ALA A 52 -39.88 -8.28 18.21
CA ALA A 52 -39.77 -7.57 19.48
C ALA A 52 -40.46 -6.19 19.49
N ALA A 53 -40.71 -5.59 18.33
CA ALA A 53 -41.32 -4.28 18.20
C ALA A 53 -42.73 -4.24 18.83
N THR A 54 -43.01 -3.18 19.58
CA THR A 54 -44.31 -2.99 20.25
C THR A 54 -45.15 -1.89 19.60
N SER A 55 -44.50 -0.97 18.89
CA SER A 55 -45.16 0.12 18.17
C SER A 55 -45.56 -0.31 16.76
N GLU A 56 -46.81 -0.04 16.38
CA GLU A 56 -47.29 -0.30 15.00
C GLU A 56 -46.47 0.45 13.94
N LYS A 57 -46.00 1.67 14.25
CA LYS A 57 -45.15 2.45 13.35
C LYS A 57 -43.78 1.80 13.15
N GLU A 58 -43.24 1.22 14.21
CA GLU A 58 -41.95 0.51 14.17
C GLU A 58 -42.07 -0.79 13.37
N LYS A 59 -43.13 -1.57 13.61
CA LYS A 59 -43.44 -2.76 12.82
C LYS A 59 -43.63 -2.43 11.34
N GLU A 60 -44.36 -1.36 11.00
CA GLU A 60 -44.54 -0.96 9.60
C GLU A 60 -43.20 -0.65 8.92
N SER A 61 -42.30 0.07 9.61
CA SER A 61 -40.96 0.40 9.11
C SER A 61 -40.11 -0.86 8.89
N LEU A 62 -39.99 -1.70 9.92
CA LEU A 62 -39.22 -2.96 9.87
C LEU A 62 -39.80 -3.93 8.85
N GLY A 63 -41.12 -3.95 8.65
CA GLY A 63 -41.79 -4.77 7.64
C GLY A 63 -41.43 -4.36 6.21
N LYS A 64 -41.33 -3.04 5.94
CA LYS A 64 -40.85 -2.52 4.64
C LYS A 64 -39.38 -2.87 4.40
N GLU A 65 -38.54 -2.71 5.42
CA GLU A 65 -37.13 -3.08 5.35
C GLU A 65 -36.96 -4.59 5.09
N LEU A 66 -37.68 -5.43 5.82
CA LEU A 66 -37.63 -6.88 5.64
C LEU A 66 -38.07 -7.31 4.23
N ALA A 67 -39.07 -6.65 3.65
CA ALA A 67 -39.50 -6.92 2.28
C ALA A 67 -38.38 -6.65 1.25
N PHE A 68 -37.58 -5.60 1.47
CA PHE A 68 -36.39 -5.30 0.66
C PHE A 68 -35.28 -6.32 0.90
N LEU A 69 -34.97 -6.64 2.17
CA LEU A 69 -33.90 -7.57 2.53
C LEU A 69 -34.15 -9.01 2.03
N LYS A 70 -35.41 -9.42 1.86
CA LYS A 70 -35.79 -10.72 1.30
C LYS A 70 -35.67 -10.79 -0.23
N LYS A 71 -35.59 -9.65 -0.91
CA LYS A 71 -35.45 -9.55 -2.38
C LYS A 71 -34.41 -8.49 -2.74
N PRO A 72 -33.14 -8.69 -2.32
CA PRO A 72 -32.11 -7.71 -2.57
C PRO A 72 -31.72 -7.67 -4.05
N VAL A 73 -31.29 -6.50 -4.51
CA VAL A 73 -30.59 -6.35 -5.79
C VAL A 73 -29.10 -6.42 -5.49
N TYR A 74 -28.41 -7.37 -6.11
CA TYR A 74 -26.95 -7.47 -6.00
C TYR A 74 -26.30 -6.59 -7.04
N GLU A 75 -25.42 -5.68 -6.61
CA GLU A 75 -24.76 -4.73 -7.51
C GLU A 75 -23.36 -4.36 -7.02
N VAL A 76 -22.49 -4.00 -7.96
CA VAL A 76 -21.21 -3.37 -7.64
C VAL A 76 -21.48 -1.95 -7.17
N LYS A 77 -21.19 -1.68 -5.90
CA LYS A 77 -21.34 -0.34 -5.32
C LYS A 77 -20.14 0.51 -5.68
N GLN A 78 -20.26 1.26 -6.77
CA GLN A 78 -19.20 2.15 -7.24
C GLN A 78 -19.44 3.59 -6.80
N ILE A 79 -18.48 4.15 -6.09
CA ILE A 79 -18.38 5.58 -5.77
C ILE A 79 -17.35 6.21 -6.69
N LEU A 80 -17.65 7.39 -7.22
CA LEU A 80 -16.70 8.20 -7.98
C LEU A 80 -16.04 9.19 -7.01
N LEU A 81 -14.73 9.08 -6.83
CA LEU A 81 -13.99 9.95 -5.93
C LEU A 81 -13.71 11.28 -6.61
N LYS A 82 -13.96 12.37 -5.89
CA LYS A 82 -13.62 13.70 -6.37
C LYS A 82 -12.11 13.91 -6.23
N GLY A 83 -11.42 14.20 -7.33
CA GLY A 83 -9.97 14.32 -7.38
C GLY A 83 -9.51 15.28 -8.48
N ILE A 84 -8.19 15.49 -8.59
CA ILE A 84 -7.55 16.42 -9.54
C ILE A 84 -7.62 15.84 -10.97
N ALA A 85 -8.82 15.74 -11.52
CA ALA A 85 -9.09 16.20 -12.86
C ALA A 85 -9.90 17.49 -12.67
N LEU A 86 -9.19 18.54 -12.25
CA LEU A 86 -9.61 19.94 -12.18
C LEU A 86 -11.08 20.16 -11.78
N TRP A 87 -11.32 20.44 -10.50
CA TRP A 87 -12.57 21.07 -10.04
C TRP A 87 -12.91 22.35 -10.84
N SER A 88 -11.91 22.99 -11.47
CA SER A 88 -12.04 24.12 -12.38
C SER A 88 -12.45 23.77 -13.82
N GLU A 89 -12.42 22.50 -14.22
CA GLU A 89 -12.77 22.04 -15.59
C GLU A 89 -14.02 21.14 -15.65
N GLY A 90 -14.68 20.88 -14.52
CA GLY A 90 -16.01 20.25 -14.49
C GLY A 90 -16.04 18.76 -14.88
N GLY A 91 -14.92 18.03 -14.76
CA GLY A 91 -14.86 16.58 -14.96
C GLY A 91 -15.16 15.76 -13.70
N ASN A 92 -15.65 14.53 -13.88
CA ASN A 92 -15.64 13.51 -12.82
C ASN A 92 -14.19 13.00 -12.63
N GLY A 93 -13.74 12.77 -11.40
CA GLY A 93 -12.37 12.28 -11.12
C GLY A 93 -12.10 10.85 -11.62
N ASP A 94 -10.83 10.53 -11.87
CA ASP A 94 -10.37 9.23 -12.44
C ASP A 94 -10.35 8.06 -11.42
N ARG A 95 -10.52 8.36 -10.14
CA ARG A 95 -10.50 7.36 -9.06
C ARG A 95 -11.92 6.93 -8.73
N VAL A 96 -12.12 5.62 -8.66
CA VAL A 96 -13.36 5.01 -8.17
C VAL A 96 -13.09 4.37 -6.83
N ASP A 97 -14.13 3.99 -6.10
CA ASP A 97 -14.08 3.12 -4.92
C ASP A 97 -15.21 2.10 -5.04
N ARG A 98 -14.90 0.82 -4.82
CA ARG A 98 -15.89 -0.27 -4.83
C ARG A 98 -15.88 -1.10 -3.55
N CYS A 99 -15.25 -0.63 -2.48
CA CYS A 99 -15.05 -1.39 -1.23
C CYS A 99 -16.39 -1.80 -0.59
N MET A 100 -17.40 -0.93 -0.64
CA MET A 100 -18.74 -1.22 -0.12
C MET A 100 -19.51 -2.28 -0.93
N THR A 101 -18.94 -2.80 -2.03
CA THR A 101 -19.49 -3.97 -2.72
C THR A 101 -19.44 -5.22 -1.84
N CYS A 102 -18.35 -5.37 -1.06
CA CYS A 102 -18.17 -6.48 -0.11
C CYS A 102 -18.38 -6.04 1.35
N HIS A 103 -17.96 -4.82 1.71
CA HIS A 103 -18.10 -4.24 3.06
C HIS A 103 -19.46 -3.54 3.26
N LEU A 104 -20.54 -4.26 2.99
CA LEU A 104 -21.88 -3.73 3.19
C LEU A 104 -22.14 -3.49 4.67
N GLY A 105 -22.75 -2.34 4.99
CA GLY A 105 -23.07 -1.96 6.36
C GLY A 105 -21.95 -1.26 7.12
N ILE A 106 -20.74 -1.16 6.55
CA ILE A 106 -19.60 -0.44 7.17
C ILE A 106 -19.94 1.02 7.54
N ASN A 107 -20.81 1.65 6.74
CA ASN A 107 -21.27 3.02 6.90
C ASN A 107 -22.40 3.19 7.94
N ARG A 108 -22.93 2.11 8.51
CA ARG A 108 -23.99 2.16 9.53
C ARG A 108 -23.42 2.49 10.90
N VAL A 109 -24.22 3.17 11.71
CA VAL A 109 -23.93 3.38 13.15
C VAL A 109 -24.11 2.07 13.91
N ASP A 110 -25.16 1.32 13.59
CA ASP A 110 -25.46 0.03 14.19
C ASP A 110 -24.92 -1.11 13.33
N SER A 111 -24.05 -1.92 13.94
CA SER A 111 -23.43 -3.07 13.29
C SER A 111 -24.45 -4.16 12.99
N ILE A 112 -24.43 -4.72 11.78
CA ILE A 112 -25.26 -5.88 11.44
C ILE A 112 -24.64 -7.18 11.97
N SER A 113 -23.31 -7.26 11.90
CA SER A 113 -22.51 -8.38 12.41
C SER A 113 -21.36 -7.86 13.27
N GLU A 114 -20.83 -8.70 14.16
CA GLU A 114 -19.55 -8.44 14.82
C GLU A 114 -18.37 -8.89 13.93
N GLU A 115 -18.63 -9.72 12.92
CA GLU A 115 -17.62 -10.23 12.00
C GLU A 115 -17.41 -9.28 10.81
N GLN A 116 -16.14 -9.07 10.46
CA GLN A 116 -15.78 -8.47 9.17
C GLN A 116 -16.26 -9.38 8.02
N PRO A 117 -16.69 -8.82 6.88
CA PRO A 117 -16.68 -7.40 6.50
C PRO A 117 -18.01 -6.65 6.79
N PHE A 118 -18.91 -7.21 7.62
CA PHE A 118 -20.26 -6.65 7.84
C PHE A 118 -20.39 -5.88 9.16
N SER A 119 -19.28 -5.67 9.84
CA SER A 119 -19.23 -4.82 11.01
C SER A 119 -19.19 -3.35 10.62
N SER A 120 -19.77 -2.49 11.47
CA SER A 120 -19.68 -1.05 11.34
C SER A 120 -18.25 -0.56 11.52
N HIS A 121 -17.93 0.59 10.91
CA HIS A 121 -16.62 1.21 11.06
C HIS A 121 -16.30 1.50 12.54
N PRO A 122 -15.09 1.16 13.03
CA PRO A 122 -14.68 1.48 14.39
C PRO A 122 -14.63 3.00 14.60
N ARG A 123 -15.12 3.49 15.75
CA ARG A 123 -15.22 4.94 16.04
C ARG A 123 -15.95 5.72 14.92
N TRP A 124 -17.08 5.18 14.46
CA TRP A 124 -17.92 5.76 13.39
C TRP A 124 -18.16 7.27 13.57
N GLU A 125 -18.40 7.69 14.82
CA GLU A 125 -18.68 9.07 15.22
C GLU A 125 -17.53 10.05 14.99
N VAL A 126 -16.31 9.54 14.92
CA VAL A 126 -15.09 10.34 14.64
C VAL A 126 -14.87 10.40 13.13
N TYR A 127 -14.87 9.25 12.47
CA TYR A 127 -14.49 9.15 11.06
C TYR A 127 -15.68 9.38 10.12
N LEU A 128 -16.62 8.44 10.06
CA LEU A 128 -17.66 8.41 9.03
C LEU A 128 -18.74 9.47 9.22
N LYS A 129 -18.94 9.97 10.45
CA LYS A 129 -19.81 11.11 10.71
C LYS A 129 -19.38 12.36 9.91
N ASN A 130 -18.09 12.57 9.76
CA ASN A 130 -17.52 13.71 9.04
C ASN A 130 -17.09 13.35 7.60
N HIS A 131 -16.74 12.08 7.37
CA HIS A 131 -16.27 11.54 6.10
C HIS A 131 -17.13 10.35 5.64
N PRO A 132 -18.39 10.58 5.22
CA PRO A 132 -19.25 9.50 4.74
C PRO A 132 -18.64 8.81 3.51
N PRO A 133 -18.53 7.46 3.49
CA PRO A 133 -17.92 6.73 2.38
C PRO A 133 -18.62 6.97 1.04
N GLU A 134 -19.91 7.29 1.03
CA GLU A 134 -20.67 7.63 -0.19
C GLU A 134 -20.13 8.88 -0.90
N THR A 135 -19.42 9.75 -0.16
CA THR A 135 -18.82 10.97 -0.69
C THR A 135 -17.31 10.86 -0.85
N PHE A 136 -16.64 10.27 0.14
CA PHE A 136 -15.18 10.23 0.22
C PHE A 136 -14.58 8.89 -0.22
N GLY A 137 -15.37 7.83 -0.30
CA GLY A 137 -14.86 6.46 -0.43
C GLY A 137 -14.04 6.00 0.78
N CYS A 138 -13.66 4.74 0.76
CA CYS A 138 -12.81 4.10 1.74
C CYS A 138 -11.32 4.30 1.39
N VAL A 139 -10.96 4.23 0.11
CA VAL A 139 -9.57 4.25 -0.34
C VAL A 139 -8.85 5.59 -0.12
N LEU A 140 -9.57 6.69 0.13
CA LEU A 140 -8.91 7.94 0.54
C LEU A 140 -8.15 7.78 1.86
N CYS A 141 -8.74 7.04 2.81
CA CYS A 141 -8.14 6.75 4.10
C CYS A 141 -7.26 5.49 4.03
N HIS A 142 -7.79 4.46 3.37
CA HIS A 142 -7.25 3.11 3.44
C HIS A 142 -6.38 2.72 2.26
N GLU A 143 -6.24 3.49 1.18
CA GLU A 143 -5.56 3.01 -0.05
C GLU A 143 -6.14 1.67 -0.55
N GLY A 144 -5.37 0.83 -1.24
CA GLY A 144 -5.81 -0.43 -1.84
C GLY A 144 -6.06 -0.34 -3.35
N GLN A 145 -6.73 -1.36 -3.90
CA GLN A 145 -7.09 -1.44 -5.31
C GLN A 145 -8.61 -1.25 -5.50
N PRO A 146 -9.10 0.00 -5.58
CA PRO A 146 -10.52 0.28 -5.48
C PRO A 146 -11.40 -0.30 -6.60
N ARG A 147 -10.81 -0.67 -7.74
CA ARG A 147 -11.54 -1.22 -8.88
C ARG A 147 -11.79 -2.73 -8.76
N ALA A 148 -10.96 -3.42 -7.99
CA ALA A 148 -10.99 -4.86 -7.88
C ALA A 148 -12.13 -5.30 -6.94
N VAL A 149 -12.94 -6.23 -7.44
CA VAL A 149 -14.05 -6.87 -6.70
C VAL A 149 -14.05 -8.39 -6.89
N THR A 150 -13.06 -8.92 -7.60
CA THR A 150 -12.98 -10.34 -7.92
C THR A 150 -12.37 -11.16 -6.79
N ASP A 151 -11.53 -10.53 -5.97
CA ASP A 151 -10.74 -11.21 -4.94
C ASP A 151 -10.35 -10.21 -3.83
N PRO A 152 -10.38 -10.59 -2.54
CA PRO A 152 -10.01 -9.71 -1.44
C PRO A 152 -8.54 -9.26 -1.46
N GLU A 153 -7.59 -10.16 -1.75
CA GLU A 153 -6.17 -9.80 -1.80
C GLU A 153 -5.95 -8.75 -2.90
N LYS A 154 -6.56 -8.96 -4.07
CA LYS A 154 -6.59 -7.95 -5.14
C LYS A 154 -7.19 -6.64 -4.65
N ALA A 155 -8.40 -6.65 -4.07
CA ALA A 155 -9.07 -5.44 -3.61
C ALA A 155 -8.27 -4.67 -2.56
N HIS A 156 -7.60 -5.38 -1.65
CA HIS A 156 -6.73 -4.79 -0.64
C HIS A 156 -5.37 -4.37 -1.20
N GLY A 157 -5.07 -4.64 -2.46
CA GLY A 157 -3.78 -4.35 -3.05
C GLY A 157 -2.65 -5.22 -2.50
N GLU A 158 -2.98 -6.40 -1.95
CA GLU A 158 -2.05 -7.41 -1.44
C GLU A 158 -1.61 -8.35 -2.57
N VAL A 159 -1.44 -7.81 -3.76
CA VAL A 159 -0.96 -8.56 -4.90
C VAL A 159 0.40 -8.07 -5.29
N LYS A 160 1.22 -9.03 -5.73
CA LYS A 160 2.51 -8.74 -6.35
C LYS A 160 2.30 -7.65 -7.41
N HIS A 161 3.05 -6.56 -7.33
CA HIS A 161 3.01 -5.44 -8.26
C HIS A 161 1.92 -4.36 -8.02
N TRP A 162 1.25 -4.36 -6.85
CA TRP A 162 0.35 -3.29 -6.46
C TRP A 162 1.01 -2.29 -5.50
N LEU A 163 0.78 -1.01 -5.74
CA LEU A 163 1.64 0.07 -5.27
C LEU A 163 1.22 0.74 -3.98
N THR A 164 -0.09 0.72 -3.76
CA THR A 164 -0.73 1.32 -2.60
C THR A 164 -1.54 0.20 -1.96
N PRO A 165 -0.88 -0.78 -1.32
CA PRO A 165 -1.60 -1.77 -0.52
C PRO A 165 -2.42 -1.02 0.54
N MET A 166 -3.48 -1.68 1.00
CA MET A 166 -4.41 -1.06 1.92
C MET A 166 -3.70 -0.70 3.24
N ASN A 167 -3.71 0.58 3.61
CA ASN A 167 -3.34 1.06 4.93
C ASN A 167 -4.33 0.50 5.96
N ARG A 168 -3.80 -0.29 6.90
CA ARG A 168 -4.57 -0.91 7.97
C ARG A 168 -4.30 -0.23 9.31
N GLY A 169 -5.18 -0.50 10.28
CA GLY A 169 -5.06 -0.02 11.65
C GLY A 169 -4.64 1.43 11.77
N LYS A 170 -3.50 1.65 12.42
CA LYS A 170 -2.94 2.98 12.68
C LYS A 170 -2.34 3.63 11.44
N LEU A 171 -1.87 2.85 10.47
CA LEU A 171 -1.31 3.38 9.23
C LEU A 171 -2.38 4.08 8.39
N ALA A 172 -3.66 3.72 8.54
CA ALA A 172 -4.77 4.46 7.91
C ALA A 172 -4.82 5.94 8.33
N GLN A 173 -4.32 6.27 9.53
CA GLN A 173 -4.22 7.65 9.98
C GLN A 173 -3.24 8.48 9.15
N SER A 174 -2.26 7.84 8.48
CA SER A 174 -1.31 8.51 7.60
C SER A 174 -2.04 9.40 6.59
N SER A 175 -3.12 8.90 5.97
CA SER A 175 -3.92 9.60 4.97
C SER A 175 -4.57 10.92 5.43
N CYS A 176 -4.65 11.22 6.73
CA CYS A 176 -5.34 12.41 7.22
C CYS A 176 -4.72 13.72 6.73
N ILE A 177 -3.39 13.81 6.62
CA ILE A 177 -2.71 15.04 6.16
C ILE A 177 -2.76 15.26 4.65
N LYS A 178 -3.39 14.34 3.88
CA LYS A 178 -3.72 14.59 2.47
C LYS A 178 -4.64 15.79 2.30
N CYS A 179 -5.48 16.05 3.30
CA CYS A 179 -6.48 17.12 3.29
C CYS A 179 -6.37 18.05 4.51
N HIS A 180 -5.96 17.53 5.68
CA HIS A 180 -5.87 18.34 6.90
C HIS A 180 -4.49 18.98 7.07
N GLU A 181 -4.46 20.19 7.62
CA GLU A 181 -3.21 20.92 7.88
C GLU A 181 -2.34 20.24 8.95
N LYS A 182 -1.01 20.26 8.75
CA LYS A 182 -0.01 19.56 9.59
C LYS A 182 0.19 20.16 10.98
N ASN A 183 -0.44 21.29 11.30
CA ASN A 183 -0.31 22.02 12.57
C ASN A 183 -1.54 21.85 13.49
N ILE A 184 -2.54 21.08 13.07
CA ILE A 184 -3.76 20.85 13.85
C ILE A 184 -3.76 19.42 14.40
N GLU A 185 -3.92 19.28 15.71
CA GLU A 185 -4.17 17.98 16.32
C GLU A 185 -5.56 17.47 15.93
N LEU A 186 -5.61 16.30 15.29
CA LEU A 186 -6.85 15.72 14.77
C LEU A 186 -7.30 14.55 15.64
N VAL A 187 -8.55 14.59 16.09
CA VAL A 187 -9.20 13.47 16.77
C VAL A 187 -9.32 12.30 15.78
N GLY A 188 -8.79 11.13 16.13
CA GLY A 188 -8.71 9.97 15.23
C GLY A 188 -7.43 9.88 14.38
N ALA A 189 -6.52 10.86 14.46
CA ALA A 189 -5.19 10.79 13.84
C ALA A 189 -4.06 10.95 14.88
N GLU A 190 -4.27 10.39 16.08
CA GLU A 190 -3.38 10.60 17.22
C GLU A 190 -1.96 10.06 16.97
N GLU A 191 -1.81 8.96 16.21
CA GLU A 191 -0.50 8.38 15.88
C GLU A 191 0.22 9.22 14.81
N LEU A 192 -0.50 9.74 13.82
CA LEU A 192 0.08 10.68 12.84
C LEU A 192 0.58 11.95 13.55
N TRP A 193 -0.25 12.53 14.41
CA TRP A 193 0.11 13.73 15.16
C TRP A 193 1.30 13.51 16.08
N LYS A 194 1.33 12.35 16.77
CA LYS A 194 2.51 11.93 17.54
C LYS A 194 3.75 11.85 16.65
N GLY A 195 3.62 11.34 15.43
CA GLY A 195 4.70 11.27 14.45
C GLY A 195 5.26 12.64 14.08
N ILE A 196 4.38 13.59 13.76
CA ILE A 196 4.74 14.97 13.45
C ILE A 196 5.49 15.62 14.62
N LYS A 197 4.93 15.52 15.84
CA LYS A 197 5.57 16.06 17.06
C LYS A 197 6.95 15.46 17.30
N LEU A 198 7.07 14.14 17.25
CA LEU A 198 8.35 13.47 17.45
C LEU A 198 9.37 13.87 16.38
N PHE A 199 8.96 13.96 15.12
CA PHE A 199 9.85 14.37 14.03
C PHE A 199 10.39 15.80 14.25
N GLU A 200 9.55 16.70 14.77
CA GLU A 200 9.94 18.07 15.11
C GLU A 200 10.81 18.15 16.38
N GLU A 201 10.41 17.47 17.46
CA GLU A 201 11.09 17.48 18.77
C GLU A 201 12.48 16.85 18.70
N LEU A 202 12.62 15.75 17.95
CA LEU A 202 13.91 15.09 17.69
C LEU A 202 14.75 15.85 16.65
N ARG A 203 14.23 16.95 16.10
CA ARG A 203 14.88 17.80 15.08
C ARG A 203 15.37 17.00 13.88
N CYS A 204 14.57 16.03 13.41
CA CYS A 204 14.93 15.19 12.27
C CYS A 204 15.20 16.03 11.01
N PHE A 205 14.44 17.12 10.83
CA PHE A 205 14.62 18.10 9.75
C PHE A 205 15.94 18.87 9.82
N GLY A 206 16.65 18.84 10.95
CA GLY A 206 17.97 19.48 11.08
C GLY A 206 19.05 18.79 10.27
N CYS A 207 18.87 17.51 9.93
CA CYS A 207 19.77 16.75 9.07
C CYS A 207 19.11 16.29 7.77
N HIS A 208 17.80 15.99 7.80
CA HIS A 208 17.08 15.42 6.67
C HIS A 208 16.21 16.45 5.95
N THR A 209 16.30 16.48 4.62
CA THR A 209 15.32 17.16 3.77
C THR A 209 14.02 16.36 3.75
N THR A 210 12.87 17.03 3.89
CA THR A 210 11.54 16.42 3.81
C THR A 210 10.49 17.48 3.48
N GLU A 211 9.40 17.06 2.81
CA GLU A 211 8.32 17.96 2.44
C GLU A 211 7.70 18.65 3.69
N GLY A 212 7.60 19.97 3.68
CA GLY A 212 6.96 20.73 4.77
C GLY A 212 7.81 21.06 6.00
N PHE A 213 9.06 20.62 6.11
CA PHE A 213 9.98 21.02 7.21
C PHE A 213 11.32 21.64 6.76
N GLY A 214 11.52 21.87 5.45
CA GLY A 214 12.58 22.76 4.94
C GLY A 214 13.34 22.22 3.73
N ASN A 215 13.85 23.15 2.93
CA ASN A 215 14.66 22.93 1.73
C ASN A 215 16.09 23.48 1.96
N ASP A 216 16.82 23.00 2.97
CA ASP A 216 18.22 23.38 3.04
C ASP A 216 18.98 22.70 1.89
N GLU A 217 19.27 23.51 0.87
CA GLU A 217 20.02 23.12 -0.32
C GLU A 217 21.42 22.59 0.03
N HIS A 218 21.94 22.75 1.26
CA HIS A 218 23.27 22.31 1.67
C HIS A 218 23.31 20.97 2.42
N SER A 219 22.20 20.26 2.58
CA SER A 219 22.19 19.04 3.40
C SER A 219 22.83 17.82 2.72
N ILE A 220 24.16 17.70 2.83
CA ILE A 220 24.92 16.46 2.60
C ILE A 220 25.03 15.65 3.92
N ILE A 221 24.38 16.12 5.00
CA ILE A 221 24.53 15.53 6.34
C ILE A 221 23.76 14.21 6.45
N ALA A 222 22.58 14.11 5.84
CA ALA A 222 21.77 12.90 5.84
C ALA A 222 20.96 12.74 4.53
N PRO A 223 20.47 11.53 4.22
CA PRO A 223 19.68 11.28 3.02
C PRO A 223 18.39 12.09 2.98
N ASP A 224 18.01 12.54 1.78
CA ASP A 224 16.69 13.11 1.51
C ASP A 224 15.59 12.07 1.82
N LEU A 225 14.53 12.51 2.52
CA LEU A 225 13.37 11.71 2.90
C LEU A 225 12.12 12.06 2.08
N THR A 226 12.20 13.01 1.14
CA THR A 226 11.08 13.44 0.31
C THR A 226 10.45 12.29 -0.47
N GLN A 227 11.25 11.31 -0.92
CA GLN A 227 10.75 10.11 -1.63
C GLN A 227 10.96 8.82 -0.82
N ILE A 228 10.93 8.90 0.51
CA ILE A 228 11.29 7.76 1.37
C ILE A 228 10.34 6.56 1.19
N GLY A 229 9.04 6.80 1.03
CA GLY A 229 8.02 5.76 0.89
C GLY A 229 8.13 4.96 -0.40
N THR A 230 8.74 5.54 -1.43
CA THR A 230 9.05 4.81 -2.67
C THR A 230 10.42 4.16 -2.65
N ARG A 231 11.33 4.65 -1.81
CA ARG A 231 12.71 4.19 -1.74
C ARG A 231 12.89 2.95 -0.88
N VAL A 232 12.27 2.93 0.31
CA VAL A 232 12.54 1.90 1.33
C VAL A 232 11.29 1.13 1.73
N ASN A 233 11.48 -0.05 2.33
CA ASN A 233 10.39 -0.77 2.99
C ASN A 233 10.00 -0.06 4.31
N ILE A 234 8.70 0.08 4.59
CA ILE A 234 8.20 0.69 5.84
C ILE A 234 8.64 -0.09 7.08
N THR A 235 8.84 -1.40 6.96
CA THR A 235 9.22 -2.29 8.05
C THR A 235 10.67 -2.02 8.45
N TRP A 236 11.56 -1.99 7.46
CA TRP A 236 12.94 -1.54 7.61
C TRP A 236 13.00 -0.14 8.21
N LEU A 237 12.15 0.80 7.78
CA LEU A 237 12.16 2.16 8.30
C LEU A 237 11.88 2.20 9.81
N VAL A 238 10.92 1.42 10.30
CA VAL A 238 10.60 1.33 11.74
C VAL A 238 11.77 0.74 12.52
N GLU A 239 12.38 -0.35 12.03
CA GLU A 239 13.54 -0.96 12.70
C GLU A 239 14.76 -0.04 12.70
N TRP A 240 15.01 0.64 11.58
CA TRP A 240 16.08 1.62 11.42
C TRP A 240 15.91 2.80 12.38
N LEU A 241 14.68 3.29 12.57
CA LEU A 241 14.39 4.36 13.55
C LEU A 241 14.64 3.91 15.00
N MET A 242 14.38 2.64 15.32
CA MET A 242 14.60 2.11 16.67
C MET A 242 16.07 1.83 16.97
N MET A 243 16.80 1.25 16.02
CA MET A 243 18.17 0.77 16.25
C MET A 243 19.08 0.99 15.03
N PRO A 244 19.34 2.25 14.61
CA PRO A 244 20.10 2.51 13.39
C PRO A 244 21.53 1.96 13.48
N LYS A 245 22.10 1.97 14.69
CA LYS A 245 23.45 1.46 14.99
C LYS A 245 23.56 -0.06 14.94
N LYS A 246 22.47 -0.79 15.11
CA LYS A 246 22.43 -2.26 14.94
C LYS A 246 22.53 -2.63 13.46
N PHE A 247 21.90 -1.84 12.59
CA PHE A 247 21.95 -2.06 11.15
C PHE A 247 23.26 -1.56 10.55
N ARG A 248 23.70 -0.35 10.94
CA ARG A 248 24.98 0.25 10.51
C ARG A 248 25.69 0.90 11.70
N PRO A 249 26.67 0.25 12.33
CA PRO A 249 27.41 0.83 13.46
C PRO A 249 28.05 2.18 13.15
N SER A 250 28.51 2.36 11.91
CA SER A 250 29.14 3.59 11.39
C SER A 250 28.15 4.72 11.04
N THR A 251 26.83 4.51 11.13
CA THR A 251 25.84 5.54 10.78
C THR A 251 26.01 6.83 11.58
N ARG A 252 25.76 7.99 10.96
CA ARG A 252 25.74 9.27 11.67
C ARG A 252 24.41 9.56 12.35
N MET A 253 23.36 8.79 12.02
CA MET A 253 22.06 8.93 12.65
C MET A 253 22.18 8.58 14.15
N PRO A 254 21.75 9.48 15.05
CA PRO A 254 21.71 9.19 16.48
C PRO A 254 20.78 8.02 16.79
N ASP A 255 21.09 7.32 17.88
CA ASP A 255 20.12 6.42 18.50
C ASP A 255 19.24 7.28 19.42
N PHE A 256 17.98 7.46 19.03
CA PHE A 256 17.01 8.25 19.76
C PHE A 256 16.31 7.45 20.88
N ILE A 257 16.66 6.16 21.04
CA ILE A 257 16.09 5.25 22.05
C ILE A 257 14.55 5.20 21.95
N LEU A 258 14.05 5.11 20.71
CA LEU A 258 12.62 5.08 20.43
C LEU A 258 12.03 3.72 20.76
N ILE A 259 10.87 3.72 21.42
CA ILE A 259 10.07 2.50 21.50
C ILE A 259 9.34 2.27 20.17
N LYS A 260 8.95 1.02 19.88
CA LYS A 260 8.28 0.63 18.63
C LYS A 260 7.13 1.57 18.26
N LYS A 261 6.27 1.94 19.22
CA LYS A 261 5.13 2.84 18.99
C LYS A 261 5.55 4.22 18.46
N GLU A 262 6.68 4.74 18.90
CA GLU A 262 7.20 6.06 18.50
C GLU A 262 7.81 6.00 17.11
N ALA A 263 8.62 4.98 16.83
CA ALA A 263 9.16 4.72 15.51
C ALA A 263 8.04 4.56 14.46
N VAL A 264 6.98 3.83 14.80
CA VAL A 264 5.79 3.70 13.94
C VAL A 264 5.10 5.04 13.69
N SER A 265 4.99 5.89 14.71
CA SER A 265 4.39 7.21 14.55
C SER A 265 5.19 8.07 13.56
N ILE A 266 6.52 8.10 13.71
CA ILE A 266 7.41 8.82 12.78
C ILE A 266 7.35 8.23 11.37
N ALA A 267 7.39 6.90 11.24
CA ALA A 267 7.27 6.22 9.95
C ALA A 267 5.93 6.52 9.28
N THR A 268 4.82 6.54 10.02
CA THR A 268 3.48 6.90 9.53
C THR A 268 3.46 8.31 8.95
N TYR A 269 4.08 9.26 9.65
CA TYR A 269 4.25 10.63 9.16
C TYR A 269 5.08 10.68 7.87
N LEU A 270 6.26 10.07 7.87
CA LEU A 270 7.17 10.04 6.71
C LEU A 270 6.54 9.36 5.49
N TRP A 271 5.77 8.29 5.70
CA TRP A 271 5.12 7.55 4.63
C TRP A 271 4.09 8.39 3.89
N GLN A 272 3.28 9.16 4.62
CA GLN A 272 2.29 10.02 3.99
C GLN A 272 2.92 11.24 3.30
N ASN A 273 3.98 11.75 3.89
CA ASN A 273 4.70 12.92 3.41
C ASN A 273 5.75 12.58 2.34
N SER A 274 5.73 11.34 1.86
CA SER A 274 6.58 10.90 0.77
C SER A 274 5.92 11.24 -0.56
N GLU A 275 6.68 11.90 -1.40
CA GLU A 275 6.41 12.08 -2.82
C GLU A 275 6.94 10.89 -3.64
N GLY A 276 6.68 10.95 -4.94
CA GLY A 276 7.18 9.98 -5.91
C GLY A 276 6.28 8.76 -6.07
N PHE A 277 6.49 8.07 -7.18
CA PHE A 277 5.79 6.83 -7.52
C PHE A 277 6.68 6.02 -8.46
N PHE A 278 6.96 4.76 -8.11
CA PHE A 278 7.54 3.80 -9.04
C PHE A 278 6.60 2.62 -9.17
N PRO A 279 6.12 2.28 -10.39
CA PRO A 279 5.36 1.07 -10.59
C PRO A 279 6.20 -0.16 -10.27
N GLU A 280 5.66 -1.06 -9.43
CA GLU A 280 6.32 -2.30 -9.07
C GLU A 280 6.52 -3.11 -10.33
N MET A 281 7.75 -3.57 -10.55
CA MET A 281 8.13 -4.31 -11.74
C MET A 281 8.01 -5.81 -11.46
N PRO A 282 7.56 -6.62 -12.43
CA PRO A 282 7.58 -8.07 -12.35
C PRO A 282 8.92 -8.60 -11.81
N ARG A 283 8.87 -9.30 -10.67
CA ARG A 283 10.03 -9.86 -9.95
C ARG A 283 10.08 -11.37 -10.14
N GLU A 284 10.58 -11.81 -11.29
CA GLU A 284 11.00 -13.20 -11.48
C GLU A 284 12.41 -13.14 -12.05
N PHE A 285 13.38 -13.40 -11.20
CA PHE A 285 14.80 -13.47 -11.56
C PHE A 285 15.20 -14.92 -11.43
N ASP A 286 15.68 -15.50 -12.52
CA ASP A 286 16.35 -16.79 -12.49
C ASP A 286 17.84 -16.60 -12.14
N GLU A 287 18.53 -17.72 -11.91
CA GLU A 287 19.95 -17.72 -11.54
C GLU A 287 20.82 -17.08 -12.64
N ASP A 288 20.48 -17.31 -13.91
CA ASP A 288 21.20 -16.74 -15.06
C ASP A 288 21.12 -15.20 -15.07
N MET A 289 19.94 -14.62 -14.76
CA MET A 289 19.76 -13.17 -14.64
C MET A 289 20.57 -12.56 -13.49
N ILE A 290 20.67 -13.27 -12.35
CA ILE A 290 21.47 -12.83 -11.21
C ILE A 290 22.96 -12.85 -11.54
N ASP A 291 23.44 -13.91 -12.22
CA ASP A 291 24.83 -14.04 -12.67
C ASP A 291 25.21 -12.97 -13.71
N GLU A 292 24.28 -12.63 -14.62
CA GLU A 292 24.46 -11.54 -15.56
C GLU A 292 24.51 -10.18 -14.83
N GLY A 293 23.63 -9.97 -13.85
CA GLY A 293 23.65 -8.80 -12.96
C GLY A 293 24.97 -8.65 -12.20
N TYR A 294 25.52 -9.75 -11.69
CA TYR A 294 26.83 -9.77 -11.05
C TYR A 294 27.97 -9.42 -12.02
N SER A 295 27.91 -9.95 -13.25
CA SER A 295 28.88 -9.62 -14.30
C SER A 295 28.86 -8.12 -14.65
N ILE A 296 27.68 -7.51 -14.66
CA ILE A 296 27.52 -6.05 -14.82
C ILE A 296 28.11 -5.32 -13.61
N PHE A 297 27.83 -5.78 -12.38
CA PHE A 297 28.37 -5.19 -11.15
C PHE A 297 29.91 -5.13 -11.14
N GLU A 298 30.57 -6.20 -11.58
CA GLU A 298 32.02 -6.25 -11.71
C GLU A 298 32.54 -5.36 -12.85
N SER A 299 31.93 -5.44 -14.03
CA SER A 299 32.41 -4.72 -15.23
C SER A 299 32.24 -3.21 -15.13
N VAL A 300 31.16 -2.72 -14.50
CA VAL A 300 30.96 -1.31 -14.16
C VAL A 300 31.97 -0.84 -13.11
N GLY A 301 32.51 -1.77 -12.30
CA GLY A 301 33.50 -1.47 -11.27
C GLY A 301 32.88 -0.89 -10.00
N CYS A 302 31.69 -1.37 -9.60
CA CYS A 302 30.95 -0.86 -8.44
C CYS A 302 31.80 -0.84 -7.15
N LEU A 303 32.65 -1.86 -6.96
CA LEU A 303 33.55 -2.02 -5.81
C LEU A 303 34.69 -0.98 -5.73
N ALA A 304 34.89 -0.17 -6.77
CA ALA A 304 35.83 0.95 -6.74
C ALA A 304 35.37 2.04 -5.76
N CYS A 305 34.05 2.23 -5.61
CA CYS A 305 33.46 3.20 -4.70
C CYS A 305 32.69 2.53 -3.56
N HIS A 306 31.96 1.45 -3.86
CA HIS A 306 31.09 0.76 -2.91
C HIS A 306 31.81 -0.41 -2.23
N SER A 307 31.26 -0.81 -1.10
CA SER A 307 31.65 -2.03 -0.38
C SER A 307 30.47 -2.97 -0.32
N ASP A 308 30.71 -4.25 -0.54
CA ASP A 308 29.80 -5.37 -0.34
C ASP A 308 30.05 -6.11 0.99
N VAL A 309 30.94 -5.59 1.84
CA VAL A 309 31.27 -6.12 3.16
C VAL A 309 30.83 -5.10 4.23
N GLU A 310 30.02 -5.50 5.20
CA GLU A 310 29.35 -4.58 6.14
C GLU A 310 30.28 -3.60 6.88
N GLU A 311 31.51 -4.02 7.22
CA GLU A 311 32.44 -3.25 8.05
C GLU A 311 33.86 -3.14 7.47
N ASP A 312 33.99 -2.79 6.18
CA ASP A 312 35.32 -2.62 5.57
C ASP A 312 35.93 -1.20 5.70
N GLY A 313 35.18 -0.25 6.30
CA GLY A 313 35.62 1.11 6.53
C GLY A 313 35.76 1.99 5.28
N LYS A 314 35.35 1.52 4.09
CA LYS A 314 35.31 2.35 2.88
C LYS A 314 34.20 3.40 2.98
N ILE A 315 34.52 4.63 2.58
CA ILE A 315 33.61 5.79 2.69
C ILE A 315 33.33 6.49 1.35
N HIS A 316 33.84 5.97 0.24
CA HIS A 316 33.67 6.61 -1.07
C HIS A 316 32.23 6.50 -1.61
N GLY A 317 31.56 5.38 -1.36
CA GLY A 317 30.15 5.16 -1.68
C GLY A 317 29.41 4.49 -0.50
N PRO A 318 28.07 4.55 -0.48
CA PRO A 318 27.28 3.80 0.49
C PRO A 318 27.60 2.30 0.44
N ASN A 319 27.61 1.67 1.60
CA ASN A 319 27.78 0.22 1.72
C ASN A 319 26.56 -0.53 1.13
N LEU A 320 26.83 -1.52 0.29
CA LEU A 320 25.86 -2.31 -0.46
C LEU A 320 25.61 -3.71 0.12
N ALA A 321 26.37 -4.15 1.13
CA ALA A 321 26.31 -5.51 1.70
C ALA A 321 24.89 -5.99 2.06
N ARG A 322 24.04 -5.06 2.49
CA ARG A 322 22.65 -5.30 2.89
C ARG A 322 21.65 -4.46 2.11
N ILE A 323 21.99 -4.03 0.90
CA ILE A 323 21.16 -3.07 0.16
C ILE A 323 19.81 -3.66 -0.24
N GLY A 324 19.73 -4.98 -0.44
CA GLY A 324 18.49 -5.70 -0.73
C GLY A 324 17.46 -5.67 0.40
N GLU A 325 17.89 -5.42 1.63
CA GLU A 325 16.98 -5.25 2.78
C GLU A 325 16.41 -3.83 2.89
N VAL A 326 17.04 -2.86 2.21
CA VAL A 326 16.75 -1.43 2.37
C VAL A 326 15.91 -0.91 1.22
N LEU A 327 16.41 -1.07 0.00
CA LEU A 327 15.85 -0.40 -1.18
C LEU A 327 14.86 -1.29 -1.91
N LYS A 328 13.79 -0.69 -2.41
CA LYS A 328 12.88 -1.37 -3.35
C LYS A 328 13.58 -1.54 -4.71
N TYR A 329 13.33 -2.67 -5.37
CA TYR A 329 13.92 -3.03 -6.66
C TYR A 329 13.73 -1.93 -7.71
N GLU A 330 12.52 -1.37 -7.80
CA GLU A 330 12.16 -0.35 -8.77
C GLU A 330 12.93 0.93 -8.56
N TRP A 331 13.12 1.30 -7.29
CA TRP A 331 13.95 2.44 -6.93
C TRP A 331 15.40 2.20 -7.34
N MET A 332 15.94 0.99 -7.13
CA MET A 332 17.29 0.65 -7.56
C MET A 332 17.45 0.81 -9.09
N VAL A 333 16.53 0.25 -9.89
CA VAL A 333 16.57 0.39 -11.36
C VAL A 333 16.53 1.85 -11.77
N SER A 334 15.59 2.61 -11.23
CA SER A 334 15.43 4.03 -11.52
C SER A 334 16.68 4.85 -11.14
N TRP A 335 17.29 4.52 -10.01
CA TRP A 335 18.53 5.13 -9.55
C TRP A 335 19.73 4.78 -10.45
N LEU A 336 19.85 3.52 -10.87
CA LEU A 336 20.93 3.07 -11.75
C LEU A 336 20.87 3.70 -13.15
N LEU A 337 19.66 4.02 -13.62
CA LEU A 337 19.45 4.69 -14.91
C LEU A 337 19.79 6.18 -14.89
N ASP A 338 19.39 6.90 -13.83
CA ASP A 338 19.72 8.33 -13.69
C ASP A 338 19.84 8.75 -12.22
N PRO A 339 21.03 8.57 -11.61
CA PRO A 339 21.25 8.98 -10.22
C PRO A 339 21.01 10.48 -9.99
N ARG A 340 21.28 11.33 -10.99
CA ARG A 340 21.21 12.79 -10.87
C ARG A 340 19.78 13.32 -10.95
N ALA A 341 18.87 12.60 -11.62
CA ALA A 341 17.44 12.90 -11.57
C ALA A 341 16.87 12.78 -10.16
N HIS A 342 17.35 11.79 -9.37
CA HIS A 342 16.90 11.57 -7.99
C HIS A 342 17.66 12.41 -6.97
N SER A 343 18.95 12.60 -7.18
CA SER A 343 19.79 13.41 -6.31
C SER A 343 20.79 14.22 -7.17
N PRO A 344 20.46 15.49 -7.49
CA PRO A 344 21.29 16.32 -8.38
C PRO A 344 22.75 16.48 -7.93
N LYS A 345 23.02 16.30 -6.62
CA LYS A 345 24.34 16.43 -5.99
C LYS A 345 25.04 15.10 -5.72
N THR A 346 24.47 13.97 -6.18
CA THR A 346 25.09 12.66 -6.00
C THR A 346 26.48 12.60 -6.62
N SER A 347 27.40 11.90 -5.93
CA SER A 347 28.74 11.61 -6.45
C SER A 347 28.73 10.40 -7.39
N MET A 348 27.65 9.62 -7.41
CA MET A 348 27.51 8.49 -8.32
C MET A 348 27.38 9.01 -9.75
N PRO A 349 28.28 8.61 -10.67
CA PRO A 349 28.21 9.05 -12.06
C PRO A 349 27.05 8.36 -12.78
N ASP A 350 26.66 8.93 -13.92
CA ASP A 350 25.84 8.22 -14.91
C ASP A 350 26.65 7.03 -15.45
N LEU A 351 26.16 5.82 -15.16
CA LEU A 351 26.80 4.56 -15.51
C LEU A 351 26.61 4.19 -16.99
N ARG A 352 25.75 4.92 -17.72
CA ARG A 352 25.38 4.67 -19.12
C ARG A 352 24.80 3.28 -19.35
N LEU A 353 24.09 2.76 -18.36
CA LEU A 353 23.38 1.48 -18.47
C LEU A 353 22.11 1.66 -19.31
N ASP A 354 21.77 0.64 -20.10
CA ASP A 354 20.44 0.55 -20.67
C ASP A 354 19.45 -0.05 -19.64
N ASN A 355 18.16 -0.03 -20.01
CA ASN A 355 17.07 -0.47 -19.13
C ASN A 355 17.20 -1.95 -18.71
N GLU A 356 17.68 -2.82 -19.58
CA GLU A 356 17.83 -4.24 -19.25
C GLU A 356 19.03 -4.46 -18.32
N SER A 357 20.17 -3.83 -18.61
CA SER A 357 21.35 -3.89 -17.74
C SER A 357 21.07 -3.33 -16.34
N ALA A 358 20.30 -2.25 -16.24
CA ALA A 358 19.91 -1.68 -14.95
C ALA A 358 19.01 -2.63 -14.15
N LYS A 359 18.07 -3.34 -14.80
CA LYS A 359 17.21 -4.35 -14.18
C LYS A 359 18.02 -5.54 -13.66
N LEU A 360 18.91 -6.10 -14.49
CA LEU A 360 19.75 -7.23 -14.10
C LEU A 360 20.68 -6.87 -12.94
N LEU A 361 21.32 -5.69 -13.00
CA LEU A 361 22.14 -5.20 -11.90
C LEU A 361 21.33 -5.00 -10.61
N ALA A 362 20.14 -4.39 -10.71
CA ALA A 362 19.26 -4.26 -9.56
C ALA A 362 18.80 -5.62 -9.01
N ALA A 363 18.55 -6.61 -9.86
CA ALA A 363 18.20 -7.95 -9.45
C ALA A 363 19.31 -8.58 -8.60
N TYR A 364 20.56 -8.51 -9.05
CA TYR A 364 21.71 -8.92 -8.24
C TYR A 364 21.80 -8.14 -6.92
N LEU A 365 21.61 -6.82 -6.93
CA LEU A 365 21.64 -6.02 -5.69
C LEU A 365 20.56 -6.42 -4.68
N THR A 366 19.40 -6.92 -5.14
CA THR A 366 18.37 -7.44 -4.23
C THR A 366 18.77 -8.72 -3.50
N THR A 367 19.77 -9.46 -3.99
CA THR A 367 20.28 -10.66 -3.31
C THR A 367 21.30 -10.33 -2.22
N LEU A 368 21.74 -9.07 -2.12
CA LEU A 368 22.68 -8.61 -1.09
C LEU A 368 21.93 -8.34 0.22
N THR A 369 21.76 -9.40 1.00
CA THR A 369 21.10 -9.40 2.32
C THR A 369 21.95 -10.14 3.35
N SER A 370 21.74 -9.84 4.62
CA SER A 370 22.34 -10.56 5.74
C SER A 370 21.92 -12.03 5.79
N GLU A 371 22.79 -12.89 6.34
CA GLU A 371 22.53 -14.32 6.44
C GLU A 371 21.26 -14.60 7.24
N GLY A 372 20.35 -15.40 6.66
CA GLY A 372 19.08 -15.73 7.29
C GLY A 372 18.01 -14.64 7.20
N TYR A 373 18.28 -13.52 6.51
CA TYR A 373 17.25 -12.54 6.20
C TYR A 373 16.11 -13.20 5.42
N LYS A 374 14.91 -13.04 5.94
CA LYS A 374 13.68 -13.28 5.20
C LYS A 374 12.96 -11.96 5.18
N GLU A 375 12.46 -11.57 4.01
CA GLU A 375 11.46 -10.52 3.93
C GLU A 375 10.22 -11.09 4.63
N GLU A 376 10.17 -10.94 5.96
CA GLU A 376 8.97 -11.26 6.70
C GLU A 376 7.92 -10.33 6.12
N THR A 377 6.84 -10.89 5.58
CA THR A 377 5.60 -10.19 5.18
C THR A 377 4.43 -10.59 6.08
N GLU A 378 4.63 -11.56 6.99
CA GLU A 378 3.59 -12.15 7.85
C GLU A 378 3.60 -11.62 9.30
N GLU A 379 4.70 -11.01 9.78
CA GLU A 379 4.80 -10.51 11.17
C GLU A 379 3.98 -9.21 11.42
N TYR A 380 3.23 -8.72 10.42
CA TYR A 380 2.63 -7.37 10.42
C TYR A 380 1.16 -7.30 10.81
N LYS A 381 0.63 -8.28 11.53
CA LYS A 381 -0.67 -8.14 12.23
C LYS A 381 -0.73 -6.97 13.21
N TRP A 382 0.38 -6.27 13.47
CA TRP A 382 0.41 -5.07 14.33
C TRP A 382 0.22 -3.75 13.55
N LEU A 383 0.25 -3.77 12.21
CA LEU A 383 -0.25 -2.67 11.38
C LEU A 383 -1.78 -2.73 11.23
N ASP A 384 -2.44 -3.85 11.58
CA ASP A 384 -3.90 -4.01 11.65
C ASP A 384 -4.55 -3.29 12.85
#